data_AF-A0A2S9GGH1-F1
#
_entry.id   AF-A0A2S9GGH1-F1
#
_cell.length_a   1.000
_cell.length_b   1.000
_cell.length_c   1.000
_cell.angle_alpha   90.00
_cell.angle_beta   90.00
_cell.angle_gamma   90.00
#
_symmetry.space_group_name_H-M   'P 1'
#
loop_
_entity.id
_entity.type
_entity.pdbx_description
1 polymer ?
#
loop_
_entity_poly.entity_id
_entity_poly.type
_entity_poly.pdbx_seq_one_letter_code
_entity_poly.pdbx_strand_id
1 'polypeptide(L)'
;DAHIDYSSAGAAVGSRDEVAEWLAAGFGAIPWTMHYITNVEREVAGDTATVRAMFYNPMQLPGMAEQSCCGGYYHHELVRTPDG
;
A
#
# COMPACT_ATOMS: atom_id res chain seq x y z
N ASP A 1 6.17 -7.64 -12.90
CA ASP A 1 7.01 -7.62 -11.68
C ASP A 1 6.77 -6.31 -10.94
N ALA A 2 7.16 -6.19 -9.67
CA ALA A 2 7.02 -4.94 -8.91
C ALA A 2 8.05 -4.88 -7.78
N HIS A 3 8.51 -3.67 -7.49
CA HIS A 3 9.32 -3.35 -6.32
C HIS A 3 8.51 -2.41 -5.43
N ILE A 4 8.42 -2.71 -4.14
CA ILE A 4 7.65 -1.95 -3.16
C ILE A 4 8.58 -1.50 -2.04
N ASP A 5 8.51 -0.21 -1.72
CA ASP A 5 9.32 0.44 -0.68
C ASP A 5 8.40 1.11 0.35
N TYR A 6 8.32 0.55 1.55
CA TYR A 6 7.64 1.14 2.71
C TYR A 6 8.63 1.62 3.80
N SER A 7 9.90 1.86 3.45
CA SER A 7 10.93 2.30 4.40
C SER A 7 10.60 3.63 5.09
N SER A 8 9.87 4.52 4.42
CA SER A 8 9.39 5.79 5.00
C SER A 8 8.46 5.59 6.20
N ALA A 9 7.75 4.46 6.24
CA ALA A 9 6.92 4.03 7.37
C ALA A 9 7.66 3.05 8.31
N GLY A 10 8.97 2.83 8.11
CA GLY A 10 9.75 1.85 8.85
C GLY A 10 9.39 0.38 8.55
N ALA A 11 8.82 0.11 7.37
CA ALA A 11 8.31 -1.21 6.98
C ALA A 11 9.14 -1.83 5.82
N ALA A 12 8.66 -2.97 5.30
CA ALA A 12 9.38 -3.79 4.34
C ALA A 12 9.74 -3.05 3.03
N VAL A 13 10.86 -3.49 2.43
CA VAL A 13 11.31 -3.08 1.09
C VAL A 13 11.68 -4.35 0.34
N GLY A 14 11.14 -4.56 -0.86
CA GLY A 14 11.38 -5.79 -1.60
C GLY A 14 10.55 -5.97 -2.85
N SER A 15 10.59 -7.18 -3.39
CA SER A 15 9.74 -7.61 -4.50
C SER A 15 8.26 -7.75 -4.08
N ARG A 16 7.38 -7.87 -5.06
CA ARG A 16 5.95 -8.18 -4.84
C ARG A 16 5.74 -9.34 -3.87
N ASP A 17 6.46 -10.44 -4.06
CA ASP A 17 6.22 -11.67 -3.31
C ASP A 17 6.73 -11.57 -1.87
N GLU A 18 7.91 -10.97 -1.68
CA GLU A 18 8.48 -10.73 -0.35
C GLU A 18 7.58 -9.79 0.48
N VAL A 19 7.07 -8.71 -0.13
CA VAL A 19 6.20 -7.77 0.57
C VAL A 19 4.81 -8.38 0.80
N ALA A 20 4.28 -9.17 -0.12
CA ALA A 20 3.01 -9.87 0.08
C ALA A 20 3.09 -10.89 1.22
N GLU A 21 4.18 -11.65 1.31
CA GLU A 21 4.42 -12.60 2.41
C GLU A 21 4.54 -11.87 3.76
N TRP A 22 5.30 -10.77 3.79
CA TRP A 22 5.43 -9.93 4.99
C TRP A 22 4.08 -9.35 5.45
N LEU A 23 3.28 -8.83 4.51
CA LEU A 23 1.93 -8.34 4.79
C LEU A 23 1.02 -9.46 5.30
N ALA A 24 1.04 -10.64 4.68
CA ALA A 24 0.22 -11.78 5.10
C ALA A 24 0.53 -12.19 6.56
N ALA A 25 1.80 -12.18 6.95
CA ALA A 25 2.21 -12.43 8.32
C ALA A 25 1.73 -11.32 9.30
N GLY A 26 1.85 -10.05 8.90
CA GLY A 26 1.43 -8.91 9.73
C GLY A 26 -0.09 -8.78 9.92
N PHE A 27 -0.87 -9.02 8.87
CA PHE A 27 -2.34 -8.89 8.89
C PHE A 27 -3.04 -10.07 9.58
N GLY A 28 -2.36 -11.22 9.77
CA GLY A 28 -2.97 -12.39 10.39
C GLY A 28 -3.52 -12.16 11.81
N ALA A 29 -2.99 -11.16 12.53
CA ALA A 29 -3.45 -10.80 13.86
C ALA A 29 -4.43 -9.61 13.89
N ILE A 30 -4.64 -8.91 12.78
CA ILE A 30 -5.45 -7.68 12.72
C ILE A 30 -6.93 -8.07 12.57
N PRO A 31 -7.80 -7.82 13.57
CA PRO A 31 -9.20 -8.28 13.52
C PRO A 31 -10.01 -7.64 12.39
N TRP A 32 -9.76 -6.36 12.12
CA TRP A 32 -10.35 -5.65 10.99
C TRP A 32 -9.47 -4.48 10.56
N THR A 33 -9.54 -4.17 9.28
CA THR A 33 -8.87 -3.04 8.64
C THR A 33 -9.73 -2.57 7.47
N MET A 34 -9.57 -1.31 7.06
CA MET A 34 -10.20 -0.77 5.87
C MET A 34 -9.23 0.17 5.19
N HIS A 35 -8.78 -0.16 3.98
CA HIS A 35 -7.73 0.59 3.28
C HIS A 35 -8.34 1.44 2.18
N TYR A 36 -8.58 2.72 2.48
CA TYR A 36 -9.10 3.67 1.49
C TYR A 36 -7.97 4.27 0.69
N ILE A 37 -8.09 4.22 -0.64
CA ILE A 37 -7.26 4.97 -1.58
C ILE A 37 -8.10 6.12 -2.12
N THR A 38 -7.60 7.34 -1.97
CA THR A 38 -8.33 8.57 -2.34
C THR A 38 -7.42 9.55 -3.06
N ASN A 39 -8.00 10.66 -3.55
CA ASN A 39 -7.27 11.81 -4.11
C ASN A 39 -6.16 11.38 -5.09
N VAL A 40 -6.53 10.61 -6.11
CA VAL A 40 -5.59 10.01 -7.06
C VAL A 40 -5.28 11.01 -8.17
N GLU A 41 -4.02 11.43 -8.24
CA GLU A 41 -3.44 12.20 -9.33
C GLU A 41 -2.61 11.27 -10.20
N ARG A 42 -2.79 11.34 -11.53
CA ARG A 42 -2.06 10.48 -12.47
C ARG A 42 -1.64 11.24 -13.72
N GLU A 43 -0.41 10.97 -14.16
CA GLU A 43 0.09 11.34 -15.47
C GLU A 43 0.37 10.04 -16.24
N VAL A 44 -0.32 9.85 -17.38
CA VAL A 44 -0.20 8.64 -18.18
C VAL A 44 0.51 8.98 -19.49
N ALA A 45 1.57 8.24 -19.81
CA ALA A 45 2.39 8.42 -21.00
C ALA A 45 2.53 7.09 -21.74
N GLY A 46 1.60 6.80 -22.66
CA GLY A 46 1.57 5.53 -23.39
C GLY A 46 1.35 4.35 -22.44
N ASP A 47 2.38 3.52 -22.29
CA ASP A 47 2.36 2.32 -21.46
C ASP A 47 2.95 2.53 -20.06
N THR A 48 3.28 3.76 -19.67
CA THR A 48 3.73 4.07 -18.30
C THR A 48 2.85 5.14 -17.65
N ALA A 49 2.89 5.20 -16.32
CA ALA A 49 2.26 6.26 -15.57
C ALA A 49 3.01 6.58 -14.27
N THR A 50 3.01 7.86 -13.89
CA THR A 50 3.33 8.28 -12.52
C THR A 50 2.03 8.59 -11.79
N VAL A 51 1.88 8.07 -10.58
CA VAL A 51 0.64 8.20 -9.80
C VAL A 51 0.99 8.63 -8.39
N ARG A 52 0.28 9.65 -7.89
CA ARG A 52 0.24 9.98 -6.48
C ARG A 52 -1.17 9.71 -5.96
N ALA A 53 -1.27 8.94 -4.90
CA ALA A 53 -2.54 8.62 -4.27
C ALA A 53 -2.43 8.84 -2.77
N MET A 54 -3.50 9.30 -2.14
CA MET A 54 -3.59 9.32 -0.68
C MET A 54 -4.15 8.00 -0.19
N PHE A 55 -3.75 7.59 1.01
CA PHE A 55 -4.43 6.51 1.70
C PHE A 55 -4.84 6.90 3.11
N TYR A 56 -5.96 6.34 3.56
CA TYR A 56 -6.43 6.40 4.93
C TYR A 56 -6.84 4.99 5.37
N ASN A 57 -6.30 4.56 6.50
CA ASN A 57 -6.43 3.18 6.94
C ASN A 57 -6.84 3.10 8.42
N PRO A 58 -8.14 3.19 8.72
CA PRO A 58 -8.66 2.80 10.02
C PRO A 58 -8.54 1.29 10.20
N MET A 59 -8.10 0.88 11.39
CA MET A 59 -7.88 -0.52 11.75
C MET A 59 -7.94 -0.75 13.26
N GLN A 60 -8.09 -2.01 13.66
CA GLN A 60 -7.90 -2.43 15.04
C GLN A 60 -6.53 -3.09 15.22
N LEU A 61 -5.63 -2.40 15.93
CA LEU A 61 -4.35 -3.00 16.29
C LEU A 61 -4.53 -4.00 17.44
N PRO A 62 -3.84 -5.16 17.41
CA PRO A 62 -3.87 -6.12 18.50
C PRO A 62 -3.48 -5.50 19.84
N GLY A 63 -4.27 -5.76 20.89
CA GLY A 63 -4.02 -5.25 22.23
C GLY A 63 -4.45 -3.79 22.48
N MET A 64 -4.89 -3.07 21.46
CA MET A 64 -5.50 -1.74 21.62
C MET A 64 -7.01 -1.88 21.80
N ALA A 65 -7.60 -1.13 22.73
CA ALA A 65 -9.05 -1.13 22.96
C ALA A 65 -9.81 -0.23 21.98
N GLU A 66 -9.18 0.87 21.56
CA GLU A 66 -9.76 1.84 20.63
C GLU A 66 -9.25 1.61 19.20
N GLN A 67 -9.98 2.16 18.24
CA GLN A 67 -9.59 2.16 16.84
C GLN A 67 -8.30 2.97 16.63
N SER A 68 -7.40 2.44 15.82
CA SER A 68 -6.24 3.18 15.30
C SER A 68 -6.49 3.62 13.86
N CYS A 69 -5.80 4.66 13.42
CA CYS A 69 -5.77 5.04 12.03
C CYS A 69 -4.38 5.52 11.62
N CYS A 70 -4.03 5.26 10.37
CA CYS A 70 -2.86 5.85 9.72
C CYS A 70 -3.23 6.34 8.33
N GLY A 71 -2.36 7.14 7.74
CA GLY A 71 -2.55 7.66 6.40
C GLY A 71 -1.26 8.23 5.84
N GLY A 72 -1.26 8.51 4.55
CA GLY A 72 -0.09 9.02 3.86
C GLY A 72 -0.31 9.11 2.37
N TYR A 73 0.81 9.19 1.65
CA TYR A 73 0.85 9.26 0.20
C TYR A 73 1.58 8.04 -0.36
N TYR A 74 1.00 7.43 -1.37
CA TYR A 74 1.71 6.55 -2.27
C TYR A 74 2.25 7.34 -3.46
N HIS A 75 3.46 6.98 -3.87
CA HIS A 75 4.12 7.45 -5.08
C HIS A 75 4.41 6.21 -5.92
N HIS A 76 3.66 6.03 -7.00
CA HIS A 76 3.79 4.86 -7.87
C HIS A 76 4.37 5.25 -9.22
N GLU A 77 5.22 4.36 -9.72
CA GLU A 77 5.57 4.24 -11.13
C GLU A 77 4.95 2.95 -11.64
N LEU A 78 4.11 3.07 -12.67
CA LEU A 78 3.32 1.96 -13.20
C LEU A 78 3.68 1.73 -14.66
N VAL A 79 3.61 0.47 -15.08
CA VAL A 79 3.71 0.04 -16.47
C VAL A 79 2.50 -0.82 -16.83
N ARG A 80 1.95 -0.62 -18.02
CA ARG A 80 0.91 -1.47 -18.58
C ARG A 80 1.49 -2.87 -18.82
N THR A 81 0.85 -3.87 -18.24
CA THR A 81 1.20 -5.27 -18.53
C THR A 81 0.45 -5.76 -19.78
N PRO A 82 0.93 -6.82 -20.45
CA PRO A 82 0.21 -7.42 -21.58
C PRO A 82 -1.24 -7.84 -21.28
N ASP A 83 -1.56 -8.06 -20.01
CA ASP A 83 -2.89 -8.50 -19.55
C ASP A 83 -3.92 -7.35 -19.47
N GLY A 84 -3.50 -6.09 -19.69
CA GLY A 84 -4.38 -4.92 -19.78
C GLY A 84 -4.28 -3.96 -18.60
#